data_AF-A0A512J4I1-F1
#
_entry.id   AF-A0A512J4I1-F1
#
_cell.length_a   1.000
_cell.length_b   1.000
_cell.length_c   1.000
_cell.angle_alpha   90.00
_cell.angle_beta   90.00
_cell.angle_gamma   90.00
#
_symmetry.space_group_name_H-M   'P 1'
#
loop_
_entity.id
_entity.type
_entity.pdbx_description
1 polymer ?
#
loop_
_entity_poly.entity_id
_entity_poly.type
_entity_poly.pdbx_seq_one_letter_code
_entity_poly.pdbx_strand_id
1 'polypeptide(L)'
;MSRAHTLKIEHIPFHADPILAAIDAHSEAWAVFQVAPEAAVSQRHAELCAATARLLATPCATRFGELALLLHLRWHLEHDEVLDTAMQARTADLAASLNLDFPPCSPRLPRPCQAVLAPARRP
;
A
#
# COMPACT_ATOMS: atom_id res chain seq x y z
N MET A 1 -38.12 -25.29 21.11
CA MET A 1 -37.59 -24.06 21.73
C MET A 1 -36.33 -23.67 20.96
N SER A 2 -36.41 -22.66 20.10
CA SER A 2 -35.31 -22.25 19.22
C SER A 2 -34.44 -21.21 19.93
N ARG A 3 -33.15 -21.52 20.14
CA ARG A 3 -32.20 -20.68 20.86
C ARG A 3 -31.61 -19.69 19.86
N ALA A 4 -32.12 -18.47 19.84
CA ALA A 4 -31.54 -17.38 19.06
C ALA A 4 -30.15 -17.06 19.63
N HIS A 5 -29.11 -17.43 18.91
CA HIS A 5 -27.76 -16.94 19.17
C HIS A 5 -27.68 -15.51 18.66
N THR A 6 -27.86 -14.55 19.56
CA THR A 6 -27.52 -13.14 19.29
C THR A 6 -26.01 -13.07 19.09
N LEU A 7 -25.56 -12.95 17.83
CA LEU A 7 -24.19 -12.57 17.51
C LEU A 7 -23.95 -11.20 18.14
N LYS A 8 -23.20 -11.15 19.24
CA LYS A 8 -22.61 -9.90 19.71
C LYS A 8 -21.61 -9.48 18.66
N ILE A 9 -22.01 -8.58 17.77
CA ILE A 9 -21.08 -7.91 16.88
C ILE A 9 -20.17 -7.10 17.79
N GLU A 10 -18.94 -7.58 17.96
CA GLU A 10 -17.91 -6.85 18.69
C GLU A 10 -17.61 -5.58 17.89
N HIS A 11 -18.00 -4.43 18.43
CA HIS A 11 -17.78 -3.15 17.77
C HIS A 11 -16.31 -2.76 17.94
N ILE A 12 -15.49 -3.09 16.95
CA ILE A 12 -14.10 -2.63 16.90
C ILE A 12 -14.13 -1.13 16.64
N PRO A 13 -13.63 -0.28 17.55
CA PRO A 13 -13.54 1.14 17.28
C PRO A 13 -12.53 1.38 16.15
N PHE A 14 -12.77 2.38 15.30
CA PHE A 14 -11.99 2.58 14.08
C PHE A 14 -10.47 2.70 14.32
N HIS A 15 -10.04 3.26 15.45
CA HIS A 15 -8.63 3.42 15.80
C HIS A 15 -7.94 2.12 16.24
N ALA A 16 -8.72 1.08 16.53
CA ALA A 16 -8.22 -0.26 16.86
C ALA A 16 -8.23 -1.19 15.64
N ASP A 17 -8.50 -0.67 14.43
CA ASP A 17 -8.38 -1.45 13.20
C ASP A 17 -6.91 -1.80 12.96
N PRO A 18 -6.52 -3.09 12.92
CA PRO A 18 -5.12 -3.49 12.79
C PRO A 18 -4.46 -2.98 11.52
N ILE A 19 -5.25 -2.65 10.48
CA ILE A 19 -4.70 -2.11 9.24
C ILE A 19 -4.02 -0.75 9.42
N LEU A 20 -4.44 0.06 10.40
CA LEU A 20 -3.82 1.37 10.64
C LEU A 20 -2.36 1.22 11.09
N ALA A 21 -2.09 0.31 12.01
CA ALA A 21 -0.72 0.01 12.44
C ALA A 21 0.13 -0.58 11.30
N ALA A 22 -0.47 -1.37 10.41
CA ALA A 22 0.23 -1.89 9.23
C ALA A 22 0.56 -0.78 8.21
N ILE A 23 -0.34 0.19 8.01
CA ILE A 23 -0.11 1.38 7.17
C ILE A 23 1.05 2.21 7.73
N ASP A 24 1.07 2.45 9.05
CA ASP A 24 2.15 3.21 9.70
C ASP A 24 3.50 2.51 9.51
N ALA A 25 3.57 1.19 9.78
CA ALA A 25 4.79 0.41 9.63
C ALA A 25 5.29 0.37 8.17
N HIS A 26 4.37 0.28 7.20
CA HIS A 26 4.73 0.38 5.79
C HIS A 26 5.26 1.78 5.43
N SER A 27 4.60 2.83 5.89
CA SER A 27 5.00 4.21 5.61
C SER A 27 6.38 4.53 6.19
N GLU A 28 6.68 4.03 7.39
CA GLU A 28 8.00 4.12 8.00
C GLU A 28 9.05 3.38 7.17
N ALA A 29 8.79 2.12 6.79
CA ALA A 29 9.72 1.32 5.98
C ALA A 29 9.99 1.96 4.62
N TRP A 30 8.97 2.53 3.98
CA TRP A 30 9.11 3.29 2.74
C TRP A 30 9.99 4.53 2.95
N ALA A 31 9.72 5.35 3.97
CA ALA A 31 10.51 6.54 4.25
C ALA A 31 11.99 6.22 4.51
N VAL A 32 12.27 5.13 5.25
CA VAL A 32 13.63 4.65 5.53
C VAL A 32 14.32 4.16 4.25
N PHE A 33 13.61 3.41 3.39
CA PHE A 33 14.14 2.94 2.11
C PHE A 33 14.51 4.10 1.18
N GLN A 34 13.65 5.12 1.09
CA GLN A 34 13.84 6.27 0.18
C GLN A 34 15.10 7.08 0.47
N VAL A 35 15.62 7.04 1.69
CA VAL A 35 16.84 7.77 2.12
C VAL A 35 18.01 6.84 2.40
N ALA A 36 17.88 5.54 2.07
CA ALA A 36 18.88 4.55 2.39
C ALA A 36 20.20 4.82 1.62
N PRO A 37 21.37 4.78 2.28
CA PRO A 37 22.64 4.83 1.58
C PRO A 37 22.85 3.55 0.77
N GLU A 38 23.66 3.62 -0.30
CA GLU A 38 23.96 2.50 -1.20
C GLU A 38 24.35 1.22 -0.44
N ALA A 39 25.18 1.35 0.60
CA ALA A 39 25.63 0.22 1.41
C ALA A 39 24.52 -0.52 2.17
N ALA A 40 23.35 0.11 2.36
CA ALA A 40 22.21 -0.45 3.09
C ALA A 40 20.96 -0.63 2.22
N VAL A 41 20.97 -0.20 0.95
CA VAL A 41 19.78 -0.17 0.08
C VAL A 41 19.11 -1.53 -0.05
N SER A 42 19.89 -2.61 -0.23
CA SER A 42 19.37 -3.97 -0.35
C SER A 42 18.68 -4.44 0.94
N GLN A 43 19.24 -4.11 2.10
CA GLN A 43 18.63 -4.45 3.38
C GLN A 43 17.32 -3.68 3.59
N ARG A 44 17.32 -2.36 3.33
CA ARG A 44 16.13 -1.53 3.50
C ARG A 44 15.02 -1.91 2.51
N HIS A 45 15.39 -2.31 1.30
CA HIS A 45 14.45 -2.86 0.33
C HIS A 45 13.78 -4.15 0.85
N ALA A 46 14.56 -5.08 1.42
CA ALA A 46 14.00 -6.30 1.99
C ALA A 46 13.03 -6.03 3.17
N GLU A 47 13.36 -5.04 4.01
CA GLU A 47 12.48 -4.60 5.10
C GLU A 47 11.17 -3.98 4.58
N LEU A 48 11.25 -3.14 3.53
CA LEU A 48 10.09 -2.61 2.82
C LEU A 48 9.24 -3.74 2.23
N CYS A 49 9.82 -4.70 1.50
CA CYS A 49 9.09 -5.84 0.96
C CYS A 49 8.38 -6.65 2.06
N ALA A 50 9.03 -6.84 3.21
CA ALA A 50 8.41 -7.51 4.35
C ALA A 50 7.25 -6.70 4.95
N ALA A 51 7.36 -5.36 5.00
CA ALA A 51 6.27 -4.48 5.43
C ALA A 51 5.10 -4.49 4.44
N THR A 52 5.37 -4.47 3.13
CA THR A 52 4.38 -4.64 2.06
C THR A 52 3.61 -5.95 2.19
N ALA A 53 4.32 -7.08 2.36
CA ALA A 53 3.67 -8.38 2.52
C ALA A 53 2.74 -8.40 3.74
N ARG A 54 3.15 -7.81 4.86
CA ARG A 54 2.32 -7.66 6.06
C ARG A 54 1.12 -6.75 5.82
N LEU A 55 1.30 -5.60 5.17
CA LEU A 55 0.24 -4.66 4.84
C LEU A 55 -0.86 -5.34 4.02
N LEU A 56 -0.48 -6.07 2.97
CA LEU A 56 -1.43 -6.74 2.08
C LEU A 56 -2.13 -7.93 2.76
N ALA A 57 -1.47 -8.61 3.70
CA ALA A 57 -2.05 -9.70 4.46
C ALA A 57 -2.93 -9.26 5.64
N THR A 58 -2.83 -7.99 6.06
CA THR A 58 -3.57 -7.49 7.22
C THR A 58 -5.05 -7.29 6.89
N PRO A 59 -5.98 -7.84 7.69
CA PRO A 59 -7.41 -7.64 7.49
C PRO A 59 -7.82 -6.21 7.85
N CYS A 60 -8.78 -5.65 7.14
CA CYS A 60 -9.49 -4.45 7.55
C CYS A 60 -10.68 -4.86 8.43
N ALA A 61 -10.67 -4.44 9.69
CA ALA A 61 -11.75 -4.76 10.63
C ALA A 61 -12.97 -3.82 10.49
N THR A 62 -12.78 -2.67 9.84
CA THR A 62 -13.79 -1.62 9.70
C THR A 62 -13.79 -1.06 8.28
N ARG A 63 -14.93 -0.48 7.85
CA ARG A 63 -15.02 0.27 6.58
C ARG A 63 -14.07 1.48 6.55
N PHE A 64 -13.76 2.06 7.71
CA PHE A 64 -12.78 3.14 7.81
C PHE A 64 -11.38 2.61 7.46
N GLY A 65 -10.99 1.46 8.00
CA GLY A 65 -9.73 0.80 7.66
C GLY A 65 -9.63 0.42 6.18
N GLU A 66 -10.72 -0.07 5.58
CA GLU A 66 -10.78 -0.32 4.13
C GLU A 66 -10.49 0.96 3.32
N LEU A 67 -11.14 2.07 3.67
CA LEU A 67 -10.94 3.34 2.97
C LEU A 67 -9.52 3.90 3.19
N ALA A 68 -8.99 3.80 4.42
CA ALA A 68 -7.63 4.22 4.74
C ALA A 68 -6.60 3.44 3.94
N LEU A 69 -6.74 2.11 3.87
CA LEU A 69 -5.85 1.25 3.07
C LEU A 69 -5.96 1.56 1.58
N LEU A 70 -7.18 1.76 1.06
CA LEU A 70 -7.39 2.11 -0.34
C LEU A 70 -6.67 3.41 -0.71
N LEU A 71 -6.80 4.45 0.10
CA LEU A 71 -6.11 5.73 -0.13
C LEU A 71 -4.60 5.58 -0.05
N HIS A 72 -4.09 4.81 0.92
CA HIS A 72 -2.67 4.53 1.08
C HIS A 72 -2.07 3.79 -0.13
N LEU A 73 -2.71 2.71 -0.58
CA LEU A 73 -2.23 1.94 -1.74
C LEU A 73 -2.26 2.76 -3.03
N ARG A 74 -3.30 3.58 -3.23
CA ARG A 74 -3.35 4.51 -4.37
C ARG A 74 -2.22 5.52 -4.34
N TRP A 75 -1.96 6.13 -3.17
CA TRP A 75 -0.83 7.03 -3.00
C TRP A 75 0.49 6.31 -3.32
N HIS A 76 0.69 5.09 -2.80
CA HIS A 76 1.92 4.34 -3.04
C HIS A 76 2.12 4.02 -4.52
N LEU A 77 1.11 3.49 -5.22
CA LEU A 77 1.16 3.18 -6.65
C LEU A 77 1.40 4.43 -7.54
N GLU A 78 1.10 5.63 -7.02
CA GLU A 78 1.39 6.89 -7.69
C GLU A 78 2.83 7.39 -7.45
N HIS A 79 3.52 6.92 -6.42
CA HIS A 79 4.84 7.40 -6.01
C HIS A 79 5.96 6.38 -6.18
N ASP A 80 5.61 5.09 -6.28
CA ASP A 80 6.53 4.03 -6.66
C ASP A 80 6.57 3.91 -8.19
N GLU A 81 7.78 3.75 -8.74
CA GLU A 81 8.00 3.53 -10.17
C GLU A 81 7.83 2.04 -10.54
N VAL A 82 7.79 1.16 -9.53
CA VAL A 82 7.56 -0.27 -9.71
C VAL A 82 6.09 -0.61 -9.50
N LEU A 83 5.50 -1.23 -10.52
CA LEU A 83 4.13 -1.70 -10.44
C LEU A 83 4.05 -3.02 -9.65
N ASP A 84 3.46 -2.96 -8.45
CA ASP A 84 3.14 -4.15 -7.66
C ASP A 84 1.71 -4.63 -7.98
N THR A 85 1.60 -5.78 -8.64
CA THR A 85 0.33 -6.40 -9.05
C THR A 85 -0.53 -6.81 -7.86
N ALA A 86 0.06 -7.18 -6.73
CA ALA A 86 -0.68 -7.54 -5.52
C ALA A 86 -1.28 -6.29 -4.86
N MET A 87 -0.56 -5.17 -4.85
CA MET A 87 -1.12 -3.88 -4.42
C MET A 87 -2.27 -3.43 -5.33
N GLN A 88 -2.15 -3.59 -6.64
CA GLN A 88 -3.23 -3.26 -7.58
C GLN A 88 -4.47 -4.12 -7.36
N ALA A 89 -4.31 -5.44 -7.24
CA ALA A 89 -5.42 -6.35 -6.96
C ALA A 89 -6.12 -5.98 -5.65
N ARG A 90 -5.35 -5.74 -4.59
CA ARG A 90 -5.90 -5.33 -3.30
C ARG A 90 -6.62 -3.98 -3.36
N THR A 91 -6.10 -3.03 -4.13
CA THR A 91 -6.75 -1.72 -4.38
C THR A 91 -8.11 -1.92 -5.07
N ALA A 92 -8.18 -2.78 -6.09
CA ALA A 92 -9.42 -3.07 -6.80
C ALA A 92 -10.46 -3.76 -5.90
N ASP A 93 -10.04 -4.74 -5.09
CA ASP A 93 -10.92 -5.43 -4.14
C ASP A 93 -11.54 -4.47 -3.12
N LEU A 94 -10.74 -3.53 -2.58
CA LEU A 94 -11.21 -2.52 -1.63
C LEU A 94 -12.16 -1.50 -2.27
N ALA A 95 -11.89 -1.07 -3.51
CA ALA A 95 -12.79 -0.19 -4.23
C ALA A 95 -14.15 -0.87 -4.47
N ALA A 96 -14.13 -2.16 -4.84
CA ALA A 96 -15.34 -2.96 -4.99
C ALA A 96 -16.09 -3.14 -3.65
N SER A 97 -15.41 -3.46 -2.55
CA SER A 97 -16.05 -3.65 -1.24
C SER A 97 -16.70 -2.35 -0.72
N LEU A 98 -16.09 -1.21 -1.03
CA LEU A 98 -16.58 0.11 -0.65
C LEU A 98 -17.68 0.66 -1.59
N ASN A 99 -17.96 -0.02 -2.72
CA ASN A 99 -18.81 0.46 -3.82
C ASN A 99 -18.33 1.81 -4.39
N LEU A 100 -17.02 1.95 -4.56
CA LEU A 100 -16.40 3.15 -5.12
C LEU A 100 -15.94 2.86 -6.55
N ASP A 101 -16.37 3.71 -7.47
CA ASP A 101 -15.95 3.62 -8.86
C ASP A 101 -14.66 4.43 -9.04
N PHE A 102 -13.53 3.73 -8.92
CA PHE A 102 -12.21 4.33 -9.06
C PHE A 102 -11.58 3.91 -10.39
N PRO A 103 -11.08 4.86 -11.20
CA PRO A 103 -10.30 4.48 -12.37
C PRO A 103 -9.04 3.74 -11.94
N PRO A 104 -8.57 2.75 -12.73
CA PRO A 104 -7.33 2.05 -12.45
C PRO A 104 -6.17 3.05 -12.39
N CYS A 105 -5.28 2.89 -11.39
CA CYS A 105 -4.03 3.65 -11.34
C CYS A 105 -3.25 3.37 -12.64
N SER A 106 -3.12 4.39 -13.48
CA SER A 106 -2.31 4.30 -14.69
C SER A 106 -0.85 4.25 -14.28
N PRO A 107 -0.02 3.35 -14.85
CA PRO A 107 1.41 3.38 -14.59
C PRO A 107 1.94 4.77 -14.97
N ARG A 108 2.60 5.46 -14.03
CA ARG A 108 3.23 6.73 -14.37
C ARG A 108 4.35 6.45 -15.36
N LEU A 109 4.32 7.15 -16.50
CA LEU A 109 5.49 7.23 -17.37
C LEU A 109 6.65 7.79 -16.52
N PRO A 110 7.88 7.24 -16.63
CA PRO A 110 9.03 7.74 -15.90
C PRO A 110 9.13 9.26 -16.12
N ARG A 111 9.37 10.00 -15.03
CA ARG A 111 9.48 11.47 -15.10
C ARG A 111 10.56 11.82 -16.14
N PRO A 112 10.30 12.74 -17.09
CA PRO A 112 11.27 13.10 -18.13
C PRO A 112 12.59 13.71 -17.58
N CYS A 113 12.67 14.00 -16.29
CA CYS A 113 13.88 14.50 -15.64
C CYS A 113 15.01 13.47 -15.47
N GLN A 114 14.77 12.17 -15.65
CA GLN A 114 15.84 11.15 -15.62
C GLN A 114 16.42 10.81 -17.01
N ALA A 115 15.86 11.36 -18.09
CA ALA A 115 16.36 11.13 -19.46
C ALA A 115 17.53 12.06 -19.87
N VAL A 116 17.94 13.00 -19.01
CA VAL A 116 19.02 13.95 -19.31
C VAL A 116 20.28 13.55 -18.55
N LEU A 117 20.98 12.50 -19.02
CA LEU A 117 22.44 12.33 -18.92
C LEU A 117 22.87 10.96 -19.47
N ALA A 118 22.47 10.62 -20.70
CA ALA A 118 23.30 9.73 -21.50
C ALA A 118 24.43 10.60 -22.09
N PRO A 119 25.72 10.39 -21.74
CA PRO A 119 26.79 11.14 -22.38
C PRO A 119 26.80 10.79 -23.87
N ALA A 120 26.67 11.82 -24.70
CA ALA A 120 26.82 11.72 -26.14
C ALA A 120 28.17 11.03 -26.44
N ARG A 121 28.12 9.81 -26.98
CA ARG A 121 29.28 9.23 -27.64
C ARG A 121 29.69 10.17 -28.77
N ARG A 122 30.82 10.85 -28.59
CA ARG A 122 31.54 11.60 -29.62
C ARG A 122 32.57 10.66 -30.29
N PRO A 123 33.00 11.01 -31.51
CA PRO A 123 32.90 10.21 -32.73
C PRO A 123 33.83 9.00 -32.80
#